data_AF-A0A7Y3FCF7-F1
#
_entry.id   AF-A0A7Y3FCF7-F1
#
_cell.length_a   1.000
_cell.length_b   1.000
_cell.length_c   1.000
_cell.angle_alpha   90.00
_cell.angle_beta   90.00
_cell.angle_gamma   90.00
#
_symmetry.space_group_name_H-M   'P 1'
#
loop_
_entity.id
_entity.type
_entity.pdbx_description
1 polymer ?
#
loop_
_entity_poly.entity_id
_entity_poly.type
_entity_poly.pdbx_seq_one_letter_code
_entity_poly.pdbx_strand_id
1 'polypeptide(L)'
;MGAEDHRFPCNNCGSDLRFDPGADQLACDHCGSVESIDHGPWDRTEAIEELDFRATLRATRNDVEMEEARTSQCPNCGARIEFDDAVHAKECPYCATPVVTDTGATRQIKPRAVVPFELSEQEARQAM
;
A
#
# COMPACT_ATOMS: atom_id res chain seq x y z
N MET A 1 3.14 9.78 -17.58
CA MET A 1 4.20 8.96 -16.97
C MET A 1 3.48 7.85 -16.25
N GLY A 2 3.55 6.63 -16.79
CA GLY A 2 2.70 5.51 -16.36
C GLY A 2 3.04 5.10 -14.94
N ALA A 3 2.03 4.63 -14.20
CA ALA A 3 2.25 3.89 -12.96
C ALA A 3 3.35 2.85 -13.24
N GLU A 4 4.38 2.83 -12.41
CA GLU A 4 5.37 1.77 -12.45
C GLU A 4 4.62 0.48 -12.12
N ASP A 5 4.29 -0.27 -13.16
CA ASP A 5 3.65 -1.56 -13.07
C ASP A 5 4.69 -2.51 -12.47
N HIS A 6 4.66 -2.63 -11.13
CA HIS A 6 5.50 -3.55 -10.39
C HIS A 6 5.06 -4.98 -10.74
N ARG A 7 5.63 -5.51 -11.82
CA ARG A 7 5.43 -6.89 -12.25
C ARG A 7 6.33 -7.83 -11.47
N PHE A 8 5.78 -8.99 -11.14
CA PHE A 8 6.49 -10.08 -10.49
C PHE A 8 6.61 -11.23 -11.50
N PRO A 9 7.61 -11.20 -12.41
CA PRO A 9 7.72 -12.21 -13.45
C PRO A 9 8.18 -13.56 -12.87
N CYS A 10 7.51 -14.63 -13.28
CA CYS A 10 7.85 -16.01 -12.96
C CYS A 10 9.22 -16.39 -13.52
N ASN A 11 10.08 -16.97 -12.69
CA ASN A 11 11.44 -17.37 -13.11
C ASN A 11 11.48 -18.51 -14.15
N ASN A 12 10.39 -19.28 -14.28
CA ASN A 12 10.30 -20.42 -15.20
C ASN A 12 9.71 -20.07 -16.57
N CYS A 13 8.69 -19.21 -16.63
CA CYS A 13 7.97 -18.91 -17.89
C CYS A 13 7.79 -17.42 -18.19
N GLY A 14 8.15 -16.52 -17.28
CA GLY A 14 8.05 -15.06 -17.47
C GLY A 14 6.64 -14.47 -17.35
N SER A 15 5.60 -15.26 -17.08
CA SER A 15 4.27 -14.74 -16.76
C SER A 15 4.22 -14.10 -15.37
N ASP A 16 3.24 -13.23 -15.12
CA ASP A 16 3.08 -12.59 -13.81
C ASP A 16 2.69 -13.61 -12.73
N LEU A 17 3.40 -13.57 -11.62
CA LEU A 17 3.10 -14.31 -10.40
C LEU A 17 1.95 -13.65 -9.64
N ARG A 18 1.15 -14.47 -8.96
CA ARG A 18 0.08 -14.03 -8.06
C ARG A 18 0.37 -14.46 -6.63
N PHE A 19 -0.02 -13.63 -5.67
CA PHE A 19 0.03 -14.02 -4.27
C PHE A 19 -1.04 -15.08 -3.98
N ASP A 20 -0.62 -16.20 -3.39
CA ASP A 20 -1.46 -17.25 -2.85
C ASP A 20 -1.60 -17.05 -1.33
N PRO A 21 -2.73 -16.50 -0.87
CA PRO A 21 -2.91 -16.15 0.54
C PRO A 21 -2.97 -17.38 1.47
N GLY A 22 -3.39 -18.54 0.95
CA GLY A 22 -3.50 -19.77 1.77
C GLY A 22 -2.15 -20.42 2.06
N ALA A 23 -1.15 -20.16 1.23
CA ALA A 23 0.18 -20.74 1.34
C ALA A 23 1.30 -19.71 1.57
N ASP A 24 0.96 -18.41 1.66
CA ASP A 24 1.90 -17.29 1.85
C ASP A 24 3.06 -17.31 0.84
N GLN A 25 2.73 -17.57 -0.43
CA GLN A 25 3.70 -17.77 -1.50
C GLN A 25 3.24 -17.09 -2.80
N LEU A 26 4.11 -17.06 -3.79
CA LEU A 26 3.80 -16.61 -5.14
C LEU A 26 3.55 -17.81 -6.05
N ALA A 27 2.42 -17.86 -6.73
CA ALA A 27 2.04 -18.92 -7.66
C ALA A 27 1.90 -18.38 -9.09
N CYS A 28 2.39 -19.14 -10.07
CA CYS A 28 2.23 -18.83 -11.48
C CYS A 28 1.01 -19.59 -12.05
N ASP A 29 -0.05 -18.85 -12.41
CA ASP A 29 -1.25 -19.45 -13.03
C ASP A 29 -0.99 -20.08 -14.41
N HIS A 30 0.09 -19.70 -15.09
CA HIS A 30 0.39 -20.18 -16.44
C HIS A 30 1.14 -21.52 -16.45
N CYS A 31 2.21 -21.66 -15.66
CA CYS A 31 3.04 -22.87 -15.65
C CYS A 31 2.99 -23.68 -14.35
N GLY A 32 2.32 -23.17 -13.31
CA GLY A 32 2.18 -23.85 -12.02
C GLY A 32 3.41 -23.79 -11.12
N SER A 33 4.47 -23.06 -11.48
CA SER A 33 5.60 -22.85 -10.58
C SER A 33 5.17 -22.06 -9.34
N VAL A 34 5.75 -22.40 -8.20
CA VAL A 34 5.57 -21.68 -6.93
C VAL A 34 6.90 -21.15 -6.43
N GLU A 35 6.88 -19.97 -5.85
CA GLU A 35 8.05 -19.28 -5.30
C GLU A 35 7.72 -18.82 -3.86
N SER A 36 8.57 -19.16 -2.91
CA SER A 36 8.43 -18.70 -1.52
C SER A 36 8.76 -17.22 -1.40
N ILE A 37 8.02 -16.50 -0.57
CA ILE A 37 8.29 -15.09 -0.30
C ILE A 37 9.40 -14.99 0.74
N ASP A 38 10.50 -14.33 0.38
CA ASP A 38 11.52 -13.96 1.36
C ASP A 38 11.03 -12.73 2.13
N HIS A 39 10.77 -12.89 3.43
CA HIS A 39 10.39 -11.79 4.32
C HIS A 39 11.61 -10.91 4.69
N GLY A 40 12.82 -11.25 4.20
CA GLY A 40 14.06 -10.58 4.51
C GLY A 40 14.42 -10.72 6.00
N PRO A 41 15.19 -9.78 6.57
CA PRO A 41 15.58 -9.83 7.98
C PRO A 41 14.42 -9.55 8.95
N TRP A 42 13.21 -9.31 8.44
CA TRP A 42 12.03 -9.00 9.23
C TRP A 42 11.27 -10.29 9.53
N ASP A 43 11.63 -10.96 10.63
CA ASP A 43 10.85 -12.08 11.15
C ASP A 43 9.45 -11.57 11.55
N ARG A 44 8.41 -12.15 10.92
CA ARG A 44 6.99 -11.80 11.15
C ARG A 44 6.57 -11.98 12.62
N THR A 45 7.34 -12.74 13.40
CA THR A 45 6.99 -13.16 14.76
C THR A 45 7.28 -12.09 15.83
N GLU A 46 8.19 -11.14 15.58
CA GLU A 46 8.64 -10.16 16.60
C GLU A 46 8.27 -8.71 16.29
N ALA A 47 7.82 -8.38 15.07
CA ALA A 47 8.00 -7.02 14.57
C ALA A 47 6.88 -6.00 14.91
N ILE A 48 5.64 -6.44 15.22
CA ILE A 48 4.48 -5.52 15.22
C ILE A 48 3.49 -5.86 16.34
N GLU A 49 3.60 -5.14 17.46
CA GLU A 49 2.65 -5.21 18.57
C GLU A 49 1.33 -4.51 18.19
N GLU A 50 0.21 -5.22 18.39
CA GLU A 50 -1.13 -4.65 18.24
C GLU A 50 -1.36 -3.60 19.32
N LEU A 51 -1.77 -2.40 18.91
CA LEU A 51 -2.07 -1.30 19.82
C LEU A 51 -3.59 -1.23 20.06
N ASP A 52 -4.00 -1.10 21.33
CA ASP A 52 -5.42 -0.89 21.65
C ASP A 52 -5.92 0.43 21.06
N PHE A 53 -6.85 0.33 20.11
CA PHE A 53 -7.38 1.46 19.36
C PHE A 53 -7.93 2.58 20.26
N ARG A 54 -8.67 2.24 21.33
CA ARG A 54 -9.31 3.25 22.19
C ARG A 54 -8.31 3.92 23.11
N ALA A 55 -7.32 3.19 23.62
CA ALA A 55 -6.24 3.70 24.43
C ALA A 55 -5.36 4.64 23.58
N THR A 56 -4.98 4.24 22.37
CA THR A 56 -4.18 5.06 21.45
C THR A 56 -4.90 6.34 21.05
N LEU A 57 -6.22 6.31 20.80
CA LEU A 57 -6.99 7.52 20.50
C LEU A 57 -7.07 8.50 21.70
N ARG A 58 -6.99 7.99 22.93
CA ARG A 58 -7.02 8.81 24.16
C ARG A 58 -5.64 9.30 24.57
N ALA A 59 -4.58 8.61 24.17
CA ALA A 59 -3.20 9.01 24.41
C ALA A 59 -2.86 10.29 23.63
N THR A 60 -2.00 11.14 24.19
CA THR A 60 -1.52 12.34 23.52
C THR A 60 -0.63 11.95 22.34
N ARG A 61 -0.82 12.57 21.17
CA ARG A 61 -0.16 12.30 19.87
C ARG A 61 1.39 12.26 19.83
N ASN A 62 2.08 12.44 20.95
CA ASN A 62 3.54 12.60 20.99
C ASN A 62 4.33 11.29 20.86
N ASP A 63 3.71 10.13 21.14
CA ASP A 63 4.41 8.83 21.14
C ASP A 63 4.26 8.04 19.82
N VAL A 64 3.65 8.64 18.80
CA VAL A 64 3.41 7.97 17.50
C VAL A 64 4.33 8.57 16.45
N GLU A 65 5.01 7.70 15.68
CA GLU A 65 5.82 8.14 14.54
C GLU A 65 4.90 8.75 13.48
N MET A 66 5.17 10.01 13.16
CA MET A 66 4.40 10.79 12.18
C MET A 66 5.29 11.10 10.99
N GLU A 67 4.72 11.08 9.80
CA GLU A 67 5.37 11.53 8.57
C GLU A 67 4.65 12.76 8.01
N GLU A 68 5.41 13.59 7.30
CA GLU A 68 4.91 14.78 6.62
C GLU A 68 4.72 14.44 5.15
N ALA A 69 3.49 14.60 4.66
CA ALA A 69 3.16 14.45 3.25
C ALA A 69 2.52 15.74 2.74
N ARG A 70 2.96 16.21 1.58
CA ARG A 70 2.31 17.34 0.89
C ARG A 70 1.15 16.77 0.09
N THR A 71 -0.08 17.03 0.55
CA THR A 71 -1.28 16.56 -0.14
C THR A 71 -2.12 17.73 -0.63
N SER A 72 -2.84 17.53 -1.73
CA SER A 72 -3.81 18.51 -2.23
C SER A 72 -5.06 17.81 -2.73
N GLN A 73 -6.21 18.46 -2.52
CA GLN A 73 -7.50 17.92 -2.93
C GLN A 73 -7.80 18.34 -4.37
N CYS A 74 -8.16 17.38 -5.23
CA CYS A 74 -8.58 17.67 -6.59
C CYS A 74 -9.91 18.44 -6.57
N PRO A 75 -10.02 19.62 -7.21
CA PRO A 75 -11.25 20.42 -7.20
C PRO A 75 -12.38 19.80 -8.04
N ASN A 76 -12.07 18.82 -8.90
CA ASN A 76 -13.06 18.19 -9.77
C ASN A 76 -13.64 16.91 -9.16
N CYS A 77 -12.81 15.94 -8.78
CA CYS A 77 -13.27 14.65 -8.25
C CYS A 77 -13.17 14.51 -6.72
N GLY A 78 -12.54 15.46 -6.03
CA GLY A 78 -12.39 15.42 -4.57
C GLY A 78 -11.30 14.48 -4.04
N ALA A 79 -10.59 13.76 -4.91
CA ALA A 79 -9.49 12.88 -4.51
C ALA A 79 -8.35 13.67 -3.82
N ARG A 80 -7.76 13.08 -2.78
CA ARG A 80 -6.53 13.60 -2.15
C ARG A 80 -5.32 12.99 -2.84
N ILE A 81 -4.39 13.84 -3.26
CA ILE A 81 -3.23 13.45 -4.05
C ILE A 81 -1.98 13.97 -3.36
N GLU A 82 -0.98 13.10 -3.18
CA GLU A 82 0.32 13.45 -2.61
C GLU A 82 1.26 14.04 -3.66
N PHE A 83 2.18 14.93 -3.28
CA PHE A 83 3.18 15.54 -4.14
C PHE A 83 4.58 15.34 -3.55
N ASP A 84 5.53 14.97 -4.38
CA ASP A 84 6.95 15.04 -4.02
C ASP A 84 7.38 16.50 -3.79
N ASP A 85 8.39 16.71 -2.94
CA ASP A 85 8.80 18.05 -2.52
C ASP A 85 9.14 19.01 -3.67
N ALA A 86 9.75 18.49 -4.74
CA ALA A 86 10.13 19.28 -5.92
C ALA A 86 8.96 19.51 -6.90
N VAL A 87 7.86 18.79 -6.78
CA VAL A 87 6.74 18.80 -7.74
C VAL A 87 5.66 19.77 -7.28
N HIS A 88 5.39 20.78 -8.10
CA HIS A 88 4.45 21.87 -7.78
C HIS A 88 3.12 21.80 -8.55
N ALA A 89 3.07 20.98 -9.59
CA ALA A 89 1.87 20.72 -10.37
C ALA A 89 1.95 19.33 -10.98
N LYS A 90 0.82 18.62 -11.02
CA LYS A 90 0.70 17.34 -11.73
C LYS A 90 -0.74 17.06 -12.14
N GLU A 91 -0.91 16.03 -12.96
CA GLU A 91 -2.22 15.53 -13.35
C GLU A 91 -2.82 14.65 -12.24
N CYS A 92 -4.11 14.81 -11.96
CA CYS A 92 -4.84 13.93 -11.04
C CYS A 92 -4.90 12.50 -11.61
N PRO A 93 -4.39 11.48 -10.89
CA PRO A 93 -4.35 10.11 -11.39
C PRO A 93 -5.74 9.47 -11.53
N TYR A 94 -6.78 10.08 -10.97
CA TYR A 94 -8.14 9.56 -10.99
C TYR A 94 -9.02 10.16 -12.10
N CYS A 95 -8.87 11.46 -12.38
CA CYS A 95 -9.76 12.17 -13.31
C CYS A 95 -9.03 13.06 -14.32
N ALA A 96 -7.71 12.96 -14.40
CA ALA A 96 -6.84 13.73 -15.31
C ALA A 96 -6.92 15.27 -15.17
N THR A 97 -7.55 15.79 -14.12
CA THR A 97 -7.59 17.25 -13.89
C THR A 97 -6.20 17.75 -13.46
N PRO A 98 -5.65 18.81 -14.06
CA PRO A 98 -4.42 19.44 -13.58
C PRO A 98 -4.60 20.00 -12.17
N VAL A 99 -3.69 19.65 -11.25
CA VAL A 99 -3.71 20.10 -9.85
C VAL A 99 -2.37 20.77 -9.53
N VAL A 100 -2.45 21.96 -8.92
CA VAL A 100 -1.30 22.71 -8.38
C VAL A 100 -1.27 22.47 -6.87
N THR A 101 -0.08 22.37 -6.27
CA THR A 101 0.04 22.14 -4.82
C THR A 101 -0.62 23.25 -4.03
N ASP A 102 -1.31 22.90 -2.96
CA ASP A 102 -1.78 23.84 -1.94
C ASP A 102 -0.68 24.18 -0.91
N THR A 103 -1.01 25.07 0.02
CA THR A 103 -0.17 25.51 1.12
C THR A 103 -0.23 24.54 2.30
N GLY A 104 0.75 23.64 2.37
CA GLY A 104 1.13 23.00 3.62
C GLY A 104 1.34 21.49 3.54
N ALA A 105 2.31 21.02 4.33
CA ALA A 105 2.44 19.61 4.65
C ALA A 105 1.36 19.21 5.65
N THR A 106 0.79 18.03 5.46
CA THR A 106 -0.10 17.38 6.43
C THR A 106 0.70 16.34 7.20
N ARG A 107 0.54 16.33 8.53
CA ARG A 107 1.12 15.28 9.38
C ARG A 107 0.17 14.09 9.46
N GLN A 108 0.65 12.92 9.06
CA GLN A 108 -0.08 11.65 9.12
C GLN A 108 0.67 10.62 9.97
N ILE A 109 -0.07 9.67 10.55
CA ILE A 109 0.52 8.56 11.31
C ILE A 109 1.18 7.64 10.30
N LYS A 110 2.46 7.34 10.50
CA LYS A 110 3.21 6.45 9.62
C LYS A 110 2.70 5.00 9.77
N PRO A 111 2.31 4.31 8.69
CA PRO A 111 1.94 2.90 8.75
C PRO A 111 3.13 2.05 9.25
N ARG A 112 2.89 1.18 10.24
CA ARG A 112 3.92 0.27 10.79
C ARG A 112 4.00 -1.07 10.06
N ALA A 113 2.94 -1.44 9.35
CA ALA A 113 2.73 -2.79 8.82
C ALA A 113 1.81 -2.79 7.61
N VAL A 114 1.92 -3.83 6.79
CA VAL A 114 0.85 -4.28 5.89
C VAL A 114 0.38 -5.64 6.38
N VAL A 115 -0.93 -5.81 6.54
CA VAL A 115 -1.53 -7.12 6.84
C VAL A 115 -1.73 -7.85 5.52
N PRO A 116 -1.11 -9.03 5.32
CA PRO A 116 -1.32 -9.80 4.10
C PRO A 116 -2.75 -10.35 4.04
N PHE A 117 -3.22 -10.61 2.83
CA PHE A 117 -4.52 -11.25 2.63
C PHE A 117 -4.46 -12.70 3.12
N GLU A 118 -5.48 -13.13 3.86
CA GLU A 118 -5.66 -14.53 4.27
C GLU A 118 -6.70 -15.25 3.39
N LEU A 119 -7.63 -14.50 2.81
CA LEU A 119 -8.68 -15.03 1.95
C LEU A 119 -8.31 -14.85 0.48
N SER A 120 -8.57 -15.87 -0.33
CA SER A 120 -8.58 -15.74 -1.78
C SER A 120 -9.70 -14.82 -2.25
N GLU A 121 -9.56 -14.29 -3.47
CA GLU A 121 -10.61 -13.49 -4.11
C GLU A 121 -11.94 -14.25 -4.22
N GLN A 122 -11.89 -15.57 -4.48
CA GLN A 122 -13.09 -16.40 -4.61
C GLN A 122 -13.80 -16.55 -3.27
N GLU A 123 -13.06 -16.81 -2.19
CA GLU A 123 -13.62 -16.90 -0.84
C GLU A 123 -14.21 -15.57 -0.39
N ALA A 124 -13.50 -14.46 -0.62
CA ALA A 124 -13.99 -13.12 -0.29
C ALA A 124 -15.30 -12.80 -1.01
N ARG A 125 -15.43 -13.16 -2.30
CA ARG A 125 -16.66 -12.96 -3.08
C ARG A 125 -17.83 -13.81 -2.60
N GLN A 126 -17.59 -15.01 -2.08
CA GLN A 126 -18.64 -15.88 -1.56
C GLN A 126 -19.16 -15.43 -0.19
N ALA A 127 -18.34 -14.71 0.58
CA ALA A 127 -18.68 -14.22 1.92
C ALA A 127 -19.44 -12.88 1.95
N MET A 128 -19.61 -12.21 0.79
CA MET A 128 -20.42 -10.99 0.65
C MET A 128 -21.86 -11.29 0.25
#